data_AF-O15444-F1
#
_entry.id   AF-O15444-F1
#
_cell.length_a   1.000
_cell.length_b   1.000
_cell.length_c   1.000
_cell.angle_alpha   90.00
_cell.angle_beta   90.00
_cell.angle_gamma   90.00
#
_symmetry.space_group_name_H-M   'P 1'
#
loop_
_entity.id
_entity.type
_entity.pdbx_description
1 polymer ?
#
loop_
_entity_poly.entity_id
_entity_poly.type
_entity_poly.pdbx_seq_one_letter_code
_entity_poly.pdbx_strand_id
1 'polypeptide(L)'
;MNLWLLACLVAGFLGAWAPAVHTQGVFEDCCLAYHYPIGWAVLRRAWTYRIQEVSGSCNLPAAIFYLPKRHRKVCGNPKSREVQRAMKLLDARNKVFAKLHHNTQTFQAGPHAVKKLSSGNSKLSSSKFSNPISSSKRNVSLLISANSGL
;
A
#
# COMPACT_ATOMS: atom_id res chain seq x y z
N MET A 1 36.48 46.15 -33.37
CA MET A 1 35.63 45.31 -32.51
C MET A 1 34.88 44.35 -33.42
N ASN A 2 35.19 43.05 -33.37
CA ASN A 2 34.71 42.08 -34.36
C ASN A 2 33.25 41.68 -34.10
N LEU A 3 32.33 42.36 -34.80
CA LEU A 3 30.89 42.12 -34.72
C LEU A 3 30.50 40.65 -34.98
N TRP A 4 31.32 39.93 -35.75
CA TRP A 4 31.14 38.51 -36.05
C TRP A 4 31.28 37.59 -34.82
N LEU A 5 32.16 37.91 -33.86
CA LEU A 5 32.30 37.13 -32.63
C LEU A 5 31.06 37.25 -31.73
N LEU A 6 30.43 38.43 -31.72
CA LEU A 6 29.17 38.66 -31.01
C LEU A 6 28.03 37.83 -31.60
N ALA A 7 27.95 37.74 -32.94
CA ALA A 7 26.93 36.93 -33.60
C ALA A 7 27.06 35.44 -33.24
N CYS A 8 28.28 34.90 -33.19
CA CYS A 8 28.51 33.51 -32.77
C CYS A 8 28.15 33.26 -31.30
N LEU A 9 28.43 34.23 -30.40
CA LEU A 9 28.02 34.12 -28.99
C LEU A 9 26.50 34.09 -28.84
N VAL A 10 25.78 34.99 -29.53
CA VAL A 10 24.30 35.03 -29.47
C VAL A 10 23.69 33.75 -30.06
N ALA A 11 24.23 33.23 -31.16
CA ALA A 11 23.78 31.95 -31.73
C ALA A 11 24.02 30.78 -30.78
N GLY A 12 25.16 30.76 -30.06
CA GLY A 12 25.46 29.76 -29.04
C GLY A 12 24.50 29.78 -27.85
N PHE A 13 24.07 30.96 -27.40
CA PHE A 13 23.10 31.08 -26.31
C PHE A 13 21.67 30.71 -26.70
N LEU A 14 21.25 30.98 -27.95
CA LEU A 14 19.92 30.59 -28.44
C LEU A 14 19.83 29.10 -28.83
N GLY A 15 20.97 28.44 -29.09
CA GLY A 15 21.03 27.00 -29.38
C GLY A 15 21.05 26.08 -28.15
N ALA A 16 21.17 26.65 -26.93
CA ALA A 16 21.37 25.87 -25.70
C ALA A 16 20.07 25.46 -24.97
N TRP A 17 18.89 25.66 -25.57
CA TRP A 17 17.63 25.11 -25.06
C TRP A 17 17.46 23.65 -25.51
N ALA A 18 18.38 22.78 -25.08
CA ALA A 18 18.13 21.35 -25.11
C ALA A 18 17.28 21.00 -23.88
N PRO A 19 16.05 20.48 -24.04
CA PRO A 19 15.27 20.02 -22.90
C PRO A 19 16.08 18.92 -22.21
N ALA A 20 16.39 19.12 -20.93
CA ALA A 20 17.00 18.09 -20.10
C ALA A 20 16.03 16.89 -20.09
N VAL A 21 16.33 15.88 -20.90
CA VAL A 21 15.64 14.59 -20.87
C VAL A 21 16.03 13.95 -19.54
N HIS A 22 15.23 14.23 -18.52
CA HIS A 22 15.27 13.48 -17.29
C HIS A 22 14.72 12.11 -17.62
N THR A 23 15.63 11.17 -17.94
CA THR A 23 15.30 9.77 -17.86
C THR A 23 14.97 9.50 -16.39
N GLN A 24 13.68 9.47 -16.05
CA GLN A 24 13.24 8.88 -14.79
C GLN A 24 13.55 7.39 -14.90
N GLY A 25 14.80 7.02 -14.59
CA GLY A 25 15.19 5.64 -14.42
C GLY A 25 14.39 5.10 -13.25
N VAL A 26 13.28 4.43 -13.54
CA VAL A 26 12.59 3.58 -12.58
C VAL A 26 13.50 2.37 -12.32
N PHE A 27 14.52 2.57 -11.48
CA PHE A 27 15.32 1.46 -11.01
C PHE A 27 14.48 0.66 -10.03
N GLU A 28 13.76 -0.32 -10.56
CA GLU A 28 13.06 -1.32 -9.78
C GLU A 28 14.09 -2.22 -9.11
N ASP A 29 14.61 -1.79 -7.95
CA ASP A 29 15.48 -2.61 -7.13
C ASP A 29 14.75 -3.91 -6.73
N CYS A 30 15.22 -5.06 -7.18
CA CYS A 30 14.67 -6.36 -6.80
C CYS A 30 15.41 -7.01 -5.62
N CYS A 31 14.79 -8.00 -5.00
CA CYS A 31 15.37 -8.76 -3.90
C CYS A 31 16.33 -9.82 -4.43
N LEU A 32 17.59 -9.76 -3.99
CA LEU A 32 18.63 -10.76 -4.28
C LEU A 32 18.76 -11.82 -3.17
N ALA A 33 18.28 -11.52 -1.97
CA ALA A 33 18.29 -12.43 -0.83
C ALA A 33 17.04 -12.23 0.04
N TYR A 34 16.67 -13.29 0.77
CA TYR A 34 15.63 -13.20 1.80
C TYR A 34 16.24 -12.62 3.09
N HIS A 35 15.53 -11.69 3.71
CA HIS A 35 15.87 -11.29 5.06
C HIS A 35 15.41 -12.42 6.01
N TYR A 36 16.27 -12.93 6.89
CA TYR A 36 15.87 -13.95 7.86
C TYR A 36 16.52 -13.68 9.22
N PRO A 37 15.79 -13.84 10.34
CA PRO A 37 14.34 -14.03 10.43
C PRO A 37 13.57 -12.71 10.20
N ILE A 38 12.42 -12.77 9.55
CA ILE A 38 11.53 -11.59 9.43
C ILE A 38 10.50 -11.66 10.53
N GLY A 39 10.67 -10.85 11.58
CA GLY A 39 9.69 -10.82 12.65
C GLY A 39 8.29 -10.45 12.13
N TRP A 40 7.28 -11.25 12.47
CA TRP A 40 5.86 -10.98 12.18
C TRP A 40 5.42 -9.56 12.58
N ALA A 41 5.98 -9.01 13.66
CA ALA A 41 5.74 -7.63 14.10
C ALA A 41 6.18 -6.57 13.07
N VAL A 42 7.22 -6.84 12.29
CA VAL A 42 7.66 -5.96 11.19
C VAL A 42 6.70 -6.09 10.02
N LEU A 43 6.38 -7.31 9.60
CA LEU A 43 5.48 -7.56 8.47
C LEU A 43 4.07 -6.97 8.66
N ARG A 44 3.50 -7.06 9.87
CA ARG A 44 2.18 -6.47 10.18
C ARG A 44 2.11 -4.95 10.02
N ARG A 45 3.27 -4.28 10.15
CA ARG A 45 3.41 -2.81 10.02
C ARG A 45 3.65 -2.37 8.57
N ALA A 46 3.88 -3.29 7.65
CA ALA A 46 3.92 -2.96 6.23
C ALA A 46 2.57 -2.36 5.80
N TRP A 47 2.62 -1.41 4.88
CA TRP A 47 1.43 -0.73 4.34
C TRP A 47 1.05 -1.27 2.98
N THR A 48 2.02 -1.73 2.19
CA THR A 48 1.81 -2.41 0.92
C THR A 48 2.87 -3.49 0.70
N TYR A 49 2.60 -4.39 -0.23
CA TYR A 49 3.54 -5.39 -0.68
C TYR A 49 3.50 -5.50 -2.20
N ARG A 50 4.61 -5.96 -2.79
CA ARG A 50 4.74 -6.30 -4.20
C ARG A 50 5.27 -7.72 -4.33
N ILE A 51 4.72 -8.50 -5.25
CA ILE A 51 5.26 -9.80 -5.60
C ILE A 51 6.31 -9.62 -6.69
N GLN A 52 7.48 -10.19 -6.45
CA GLN A 52 8.58 -10.27 -7.39
C GLN A 52 8.55 -11.66 -8.02
N GLU A 53 8.23 -11.67 -9.29
CA GLU A 53 8.40 -12.83 -10.17
C GLU A 53 9.88 -12.99 -10.54
N VAL A 54 10.24 -14.20 -10.94
CA VAL A 54 11.59 -14.49 -11.41
C VAL A 54 11.71 -13.95 -12.83
N SER A 55 12.50 -12.91 -13.01
CA SER A 55 12.76 -12.25 -14.29
C SER A 55 14.26 -12.13 -14.51
N GLY A 56 14.70 -11.80 -15.74
CA GLY A 56 16.10 -11.89 -16.20
C GLY A 56 17.21 -11.60 -15.17
N SER A 57 17.23 -10.42 -14.54
CA SER A 57 18.22 -10.07 -13.50
C SER A 57 17.81 -10.46 -12.08
N CYS A 58 16.53 -10.74 -11.87
CA CYS A 58 15.91 -10.95 -10.58
C CYS A 58 15.53 -12.43 -10.42
N ASN A 59 16.55 -13.27 -10.17
CA ASN A 59 16.42 -14.72 -10.18
C ASN A 59 15.80 -15.33 -8.91
N LEU A 60 15.19 -14.50 -8.04
CA LEU A 60 14.66 -14.92 -6.75
C LEU A 60 13.17 -14.56 -6.64
N PRO A 61 12.26 -15.54 -6.43
CA PRO A 61 10.86 -15.23 -6.16
C PRO A 61 10.73 -14.65 -4.75
N ALA A 62 10.22 -13.44 -4.63
CA ALA A 62 10.17 -12.73 -3.34
C ALA A 62 8.85 -11.97 -3.16
N ALA A 63 8.44 -11.79 -1.91
CA ALA A 63 7.43 -10.80 -1.54
C ALA A 63 8.15 -9.61 -0.90
N ILE A 64 8.05 -8.46 -1.55
CA ILE A 64 8.66 -7.20 -1.11
C ILE A 64 7.64 -6.45 -0.26
N PHE A 65 7.88 -6.32 1.03
CA PHE A 65 7.05 -5.54 1.93
C PHE A 65 7.63 -4.15 2.11
N TYR A 66 6.84 -3.13 1.85
CA TYR A 66 7.26 -1.75 2.08
C TYR A 66 6.82 -1.35 3.48
N LEU A 67 7.75 -0.79 4.26
CA LEU A 67 7.49 -0.26 5.59
C LEU A 67 7.24 1.24 5.51
N PRO A 68 6.28 1.77 6.28
CA PRO A 68 6.00 3.21 6.30
C PRO A 68 7.17 4.00 6.89
N LYS A 69 7.94 3.39 7.80
CA LYS A 69 9.10 4.03 8.41
C LYS A 69 10.32 3.91 7.49
N ARG A 70 10.90 5.06 7.14
CA ARG A 70 12.19 5.21 6.42
C ARG A 70 12.20 4.70 4.97
N HIS A 71 11.04 4.54 4.32
CA HIS A 71 10.93 3.96 2.97
C HIS A 71 11.69 2.64 2.81
N ARG A 72 11.86 1.89 3.90
CA ARG A 72 12.58 0.62 3.89
C ARG A 72 11.66 -0.45 3.32
N LYS A 73 12.24 -1.31 2.49
CA LYS A 73 11.60 -2.53 2.04
C LYS A 73 12.24 -3.74 2.69
N VAL A 74 11.45 -4.80 2.87
CA VAL A 74 11.89 -6.08 3.42
C VAL A 74 11.51 -7.19 2.46
N CYS A 75 12.50 -8.01 2.09
CA CYS A 75 12.35 -9.13 1.20
C CYS A 75 12.01 -10.40 2.00
N GLY A 76 10.86 -11.01 1.72
CA GLY A 76 10.44 -12.27 2.33
C GLY A 76 10.23 -13.40 1.33
N ASN A 77 10.46 -14.63 1.77
CA ASN A 77 10.18 -15.81 0.96
C ASN A 77 8.66 -16.05 0.89
N PRO A 78 8.03 -16.02 -0.31
CA PRO A 78 6.58 -16.20 -0.48
C PRO A 78 6.09 -17.59 -0.04
N LYS A 79 6.97 -18.59 0.03
CA LYS A 79 6.64 -19.92 0.53
C LYS A 79 6.57 -19.98 2.06
N SER A 80 7.07 -18.97 2.77
CA SER A 80 7.05 -18.97 4.24
C SER A 80 5.66 -18.65 4.79
N ARG A 81 5.27 -19.34 5.86
CA ARG A 81 3.93 -19.19 6.47
C ARG A 81 3.69 -17.78 7.00
N GLU A 82 4.71 -17.13 7.54
CA GLU A 82 4.62 -15.76 8.08
C GLU A 82 4.40 -14.73 6.97
N VAL A 83 5.13 -14.84 5.86
CA VAL A 83 4.95 -13.98 4.69
C VAL A 83 3.56 -14.17 4.08
N GLN A 84 3.08 -15.40 3.94
CA GLN A 84 1.72 -15.66 3.44
C GLN A 84 0.64 -15.06 4.34
N ARG A 85 0.80 -15.15 5.66
CA ARG A 85 -0.11 -14.48 6.61
C ARG A 85 -0.07 -12.96 6.44
N ALA A 86 1.10 -12.39 6.16
CA ALA A 86 1.25 -10.94 5.96
C ALA A 86 0.58 -10.48 4.66
N MET A 87 0.76 -11.23 3.58
CA MET A 87 0.09 -11.00 2.30
C MET A 87 -1.44 -11.01 2.48
N LYS A 88 -1.98 -12.06 3.09
CA LYS A 88 -3.43 -12.17 3.39
C LYS A 88 -3.95 -11.00 4.22
N LEU A 89 -3.18 -10.54 5.21
CA LEU A 89 -3.54 -9.37 6.02
C LEU A 89 -3.61 -8.09 5.19
N LEU A 90 -2.63 -7.86 4.31
CA LEU A 90 -2.60 -6.69 3.43
C LEU A 90 -3.70 -6.74 2.37
N ASP A 91 -3.96 -7.91 1.78
CA ASP A 91 -5.09 -8.10 0.86
C ASP A 91 -6.43 -7.80 1.52
N ALA A 92 -6.61 -8.23 2.77
CA ALA A 92 -7.82 -7.93 3.54
C ALA A 92 -7.96 -6.42 3.80
N ARG A 93 -6.87 -5.72 4.15
CA ARG A 93 -6.86 -4.25 4.30
C ARG A 93 -7.20 -3.56 2.98
N ASN A 94 -6.57 -3.96 1.88
CA ASN A 94 -6.80 -3.39 0.56
C ASN A 94 -8.26 -3.56 0.11
N LYS A 95 -8.89 -4.71 0.41
CA LYS A 95 -10.32 -4.91 0.15
C LYS A 95 -11.22 -3.96 0.94
N VAL A 96 -10.86 -3.63 2.18
CA VAL A 96 -11.58 -2.64 2.99
C VAL A 96 -11.44 -1.25 2.38
N PHE A 97 -10.22 -0.84 2.02
CA PHE A 97 -9.97 0.44 1.36
C PHE A 97 -10.70 0.55 0.01
N ALA A 98 -10.69 -0.50 -0.80
CA ALA A 98 -11.41 -0.52 -2.08
C ALA A 98 -12.92 -0.32 -1.91
N LYS A 99 -13.54 -0.92 -0.87
CA LYS A 99 -14.97 -0.72 -0.56
C LYS A 99 -15.27 0.72 -0.14
N LEU A 100 -14.39 1.34 0.66
CA LEU A 100 -14.54 2.74 1.06
C LEU A 100 -14.48 3.67 -0.16
N HIS A 101 -13.50 3.47 -1.05
CA HIS A 101 -13.40 4.28 -2.28
C HIS A 101 -14.60 4.09 -3.22
N HIS A 102 -15.10 2.87 -3.39
CA HIS A 102 -16.29 2.62 -4.22
C HIS A 102 -17.55 3.30 -3.68
N ASN A 103 -17.76 3.29 -2.35
CA ASN A 103 -18.90 3.94 -1.74
C ASN A 103 -18.85 5.47 -1.93
N THR A 104 -17.67 6.08 -1.75
CA THR A 104 -17.49 7.51 -2.00
C THR A 104 -17.77 7.90 -3.46
N GLN A 105 -17.35 7.08 -4.43
CA GLN A 105 -17.64 7.35 -5.85
C GLN A 105 -19.13 7.22 -6.19
N THR A 106 -19.88 6.36 -5.50
CA THR A 106 -21.32 6.23 -5.74
C THR A 106 -22.12 7.43 -5.27
N PHE A 107 -21.62 8.22 -4.31
CA PHE A 107 -22.28 9.45 -3.85
C PHE A 107 -22.01 10.68 -4.72
N GLN A 108 -20.99 10.68 -5.58
CA GLN A 108 -20.73 11.79 -6.51
C GLN A 108 -21.51 11.69 -7.83
N ALA A 109 -22.24 10.59 -8.07
CA ALA A 109 -23.23 10.53 -9.14
C ALA A 109 -24.45 11.37 -8.72
N GLY A 110 -24.53 12.58 -9.28
CA GLY A 110 -25.46 13.64 -8.90
C GLY A 110 -26.97 13.30 -8.88
N PRO A 111 -27.82 14.27 -8.45
CA PRO A 111 -29.18 14.02 -7.94
C PRO A 111 -30.24 13.54 -8.94
N HIS A 112 -29.89 13.15 -10.17
CA HIS A 112 -30.87 12.89 -11.24
C HIS A 112 -31.04 11.42 -11.65
N ALA A 113 -30.53 10.46 -10.88
CA ALA A 113 -30.79 9.05 -11.15
C ALA A 113 -31.87 8.50 -10.21
N VAL A 114 -33.14 8.75 -10.53
CA VAL A 114 -34.28 7.96 -10.04
C VAL A 114 -34.08 6.51 -10.49
N LYS A 115 -33.35 5.72 -9.69
CA LYS A 115 -33.28 4.27 -9.91
C LYS A 115 -34.59 3.66 -9.42
N LYS A 116 -35.51 3.54 -10.38
CA LYS A 116 -36.74 2.75 -10.34
C LYS A 116 -36.49 1.45 -9.57
N LEU A 117 -37.13 1.32 -8.41
CA LEU A 117 -37.11 0.15 -7.53
C LEU A 117 -37.73 -1.04 -8.28
N SER A 118 -36.95 -1.75 -9.09
CA SER A 118 -37.40 -2.99 -9.71
C SER A 118 -37.17 -4.13 -8.74
N SER A 119 -38.26 -4.57 -8.12
CA SER A 119 -38.40 -5.75 -7.27
C SER A 119 -38.07 -7.03 -8.05
N GLY A 120 -36.80 -7.32 -8.25
CA GLY A 120 -36.31 -8.57 -8.84
C GLY A 120 -35.85 -9.52 -7.74
N ASN A 121 -36.74 -10.41 -7.30
CA ASN A 121 -36.45 -11.55 -6.43
C ASN A 121 -35.26 -12.36 -6.98
N SER A 122 -34.05 -12.17 -6.46
CA SER A 122 -32.95 -13.11 -6.65
C SER A 122 -32.64 -13.77 -5.32
N LYS A 123 -32.86 -15.08 -5.31
CA LYS A 123 -32.73 -16.01 -4.18
C LYS A 123 -31.42 -15.77 -3.43
N LEU A 124 -31.54 -15.20 -2.23
CA LEU A 124 -30.49 -15.11 -1.24
C LEU A 124 -30.23 -16.53 -0.70
N SER A 125 -29.20 -17.20 -1.23
CA SER A 125 -28.75 -18.49 -0.70
C SER A 125 -28.05 -18.26 0.64
N SER A 126 -28.82 -18.45 1.70
CA SER A 126 -28.40 -18.42 3.09
C SER A 126 -27.41 -19.55 3.38
N SER A 127 -26.11 -19.27 3.37
CA SER A 127 -25.11 -20.14 4.01
C SER A 127 -24.61 -19.49 5.31
N LYS A 128 -25.49 -19.53 6.31
CA LYS A 128 -25.21 -20.07 7.65
C LYS A 128 -23.75 -20.00 8.11
N PHE A 129 -23.31 -18.84 8.59
CA PHE A 129 -22.18 -18.79 9.52
C PHE A 129 -22.58 -17.96 10.74
N SER A 130 -23.30 -18.63 11.63
CA SER A 130 -23.61 -18.15 12.97
C SER A 130 -22.33 -18.17 13.79
N ASN A 131 -21.79 -17.00 14.13
CA ASN A 131 -20.90 -16.87 15.28
C ASN A 131 -21.60 -15.96 16.31
N PRO A 132 -21.94 -16.49 17.49
CA PRO A 132 -22.71 -15.76 18.49
C PRO A 132 -21.87 -14.67 19.18
N ILE A 133 -22.61 -13.63 19.54
CA ILE A 133 -22.22 -12.46 20.32
C ILE A 133 -21.70 -12.90 21.70
N SER A 134 -20.56 -12.33 22.12
CA SER A 134 -20.29 -12.14 23.55
C SER A 134 -19.53 -10.83 23.74
N SER A 135 -20.30 -9.76 23.84
CA SER A 135 -19.88 -8.50 24.44
C SER A 135 -19.67 -8.70 25.95
N SER A 136 -18.43 -8.84 26.40
CA SER A 136 -18.12 -8.75 27.84
C SER A 136 -17.42 -7.43 28.12
N LYS A 137 -18.23 -6.38 28.30
CA LYS A 137 -17.84 -5.13 28.96
C LYS A 137 -17.49 -5.46 30.42
N ARG A 138 -16.21 -5.43 30.79
CA ARG A 138 -15.82 -5.26 32.20
C ARG A 138 -15.02 -3.97 32.33
N ASN A 139 -15.74 -2.90 32.66
CA ASN A 139 -15.19 -1.75 33.36
C ASN A 139 -14.89 -2.25 34.78
N VAL A 140 -13.61 -2.36 35.15
CA VAL A 140 -13.23 -2.53 36.56
C VAL A 140 -12.56 -1.24 36.97
N SER A 141 -13.26 -0.55 37.88
CA SER A 141 -12.93 0.75 38.43
C SER A 141 -11.54 0.76 39.07
N LEU A 142 -10.77 1.77 38.71
CA LEU A 142 -9.53 2.20 39.34
C LEU A 142 -9.78 2.43 40.84
N LEU A 143 -9.32 1.50 41.69
CA LEU A 143 -9.20 1.75 43.13
C LEU A 143 -7.86 2.42 43.39
N ILE A 144 -7.94 3.70 43.71
CA ILE A 144 -6.85 4.52 44.24
C ILE A 144 -6.51 3.97 45.63
N SER A 145 -5.34 3.36 45.80
CA SER A 145 -4.80 3.03 47.13
C SER A 145 -3.71 4.04 47.45
N ALA A 146 -4.09 5.11 48.15
CA ALA A 146 -3.16 5.99 48.82
C ALA A 146 -2.64 5.27 50.07
N ASN A 147 -1.46 4.65 49.99
CA ASN A 147 -0.75 4.24 51.20
C ASN A 147 0.05 5.43 51.72
N SER A 148 -0.60 6.16 52.62
CA SER A 148 -0.02 7.05 53.61
C SER A 148 0.58 6.24 54.78
N GLY A 149 1.85 6.51 55.11
CA GLY A 149 2.38 6.41 56.47
C GLY A 149 2.91 5.06 56.93
N LEU A 150 4.23 4.86 56.86
CA LEU A 150 5.14 4.77 58.01
C LEU A 150 6.60 4.79 57.55
#